data_AF-A0A2N3KSN0-F1
#
_entry.id   AF-A0A2N3KSN0-F1
#
_cell.length_a   1.000
_cell.length_b   1.000
_cell.length_c   1.000
_cell.angle_alpha   90.00
_cell.angle_beta   90.00
_cell.angle_gamma   90.00
#
_symmetry.space_group_name_H-M   'P 1'
#
loop_
_entity.id
_entity.type
_entity.pdbx_description
1 polymer ?
#
loop_
_entity_poly.entity_id
_entity_poly.type
_entity_poly.pdbx_seq_one_letter_code
_entity_poly.pdbx_strand_id
1 'polypeptide(L)'
;MTTQRRRSMDDLKKIRKRIRDLTQMTIANGCTEAEALAAAEKAMELMQRYCLNSEDLDRESANLGAYGKRRSVVDGLWQEVAKICRCQTYAVSNNGLRIVYYGHPADVAIAEYIHDILRVAIHRASADFRETPEYQKRRKRATRNAAMKAFQSAMCGRLQARLNKLWWNRHRATPDYAESIADENKHRNLLFSELSAKMKFVTPKSLKLPDRRFDGARYDGFRAGDRVSIEPGMTGSEKKLALTFG
;
A
#
# COMPACT_ATOMS: atom_id res chain seq x y z
N MET A 1 -18.05 -29.95 -5.41
CA MET A 1 -17.54 -28.67 -4.85
C MET A 1 -16.08 -28.74 -4.34
N THR A 2 -15.45 -29.91 -4.20
CA THR A 2 -14.11 -30.07 -3.59
C THR A 2 -12.92 -29.75 -4.51
N THR A 3 -13.07 -29.93 -5.82
CA THR A 3 -11.96 -29.82 -6.80
C THR A 3 -11.62 -28.37 -7.14
N GLN A 4 -12.63 -27.49 -7.23
CA GLN A 4 -12.45 -26.07 -7.54
C GLN A 4 -11.77 -25.30 -6.39
N ARG A 5 -12.16 -25.60 -5.14
CA ARG A 5 -11.53 -25.03 -3.94
C ARG A 5 -10.06 -25.43 -3.78
N ARG A 6 -9.71 -26.68 -4.12
CA ARG A 6 -8.30 -27.15 -4.11
C ARG A 6 -7.45 -26.44 -5.17
N ARG A 7 -7.98 -26.28 -6.39
CA ARG A 7 -7.30 -25.54 -7.48
C ARG A 7 -7.06 -24.08 -7.10
N SER A 8 -8.06 -23.41 -6.51
CA SER A 8 -7.96 -22.02 -6.03
C SER A 8 -6.95 -21.86 -4.88
N MET A 9 -6.88 -22.82 -3.94
CA MET A 9 -5.85 -22.83 -2.88
C MET A 9 -4.42 -23.00 -3.42
N ASP A 10 -4.22 -23.86 -4.42
CA ASP A 10 -2.89 -24.05 -5.02
C ASP A 10 -2.46 -22.84 -5.85
N ASP A 11 -3.40 -22.20 -6.53
CA ASP A 11 -3.16 -20.92 -7.21
C ASP A 11 -2.82 -19.81 -6.22
N LEU A 12 -3.49 -19.74 -5.06
CA LEU A 12 -3.16 -18.81 -3.99
C LEU A 12 -1.75 -19.03 -3.41
N LYS A 13 -1.37 -20.30 -3.18
CA LYS A 13 -0.01 -20.64 -2.74
C LYS A 13 1.03 -20.21 -3.77
N LYS A 14 0.76 -20.39 -5.06
CA LYS A 14 1.63 -19.94 -6.15
C LYS A 14 1.71 -18.42 -6.20
N ILE A 15 0.60 -17.70 -6.01
CA ILE A 15 0.57 -16.23 -5.94
C ILE A 15 1.43 -15.75 -4.76
N ARG A 16 1.22 -16.29 -3.56
CA ARG A 16 2.03 -15.94 -2.38
C ARG A 16 3.49 -16.27 -2.56
N LYS A 17 3.79 -17.44 -3.12
CA LYS A 17 5.17 -17.81 -3.44
C LYS A 17 5.76 -16.84 -4.45
N ARG A 18 5.04 -16.49 -5.51
CA ARG A 18 5.52 -15.56 -6.54
C ARG A 18 5.71 -14.16 -5.99
N ILE A 19 4.77 -13.65 -5.19
CA ILE A 19 4.89 -12.38 -4.47
C ILE A 19 6.11 -12.44 -3.55
N ARG A 20 6.29 -13.52 -2.79
CA ARG A 20 7.44 -13.70 -1.89
C ARG A 20 8.77 -13.79 -2.63
N ASP A 21 8.82 -14.51 -3.75
CA ASP A 21 10.01 -14.62 -4.59
C ASP A 21 10.36 -13.24 -5.17
N LEU A 22 9.35 -12.48 -5.63
CA LEU A 22 9.52 -11.09 -6.08
C LEU A 22 9.98 -10.16 -4.94
N THR A 23 9.46 -10.32 -3.72
CA THR A 23 9.91 -9.51 -2.58
C THR A 23 11.31 -9.89 -2.09
N GLN A 24 11.68 -11.16 -2.15
CA GLN A 24 13.02 -11.60 -1.77
C GLN A 24 14.09 -11.17 -2.78
N MET A 25 13.77 -11.21 -4.08
CA MET A 25 14.65 -10.70 -5.13
C MET A 25 14.85 -9.17 -5.02
N THR A 26 13.90 -8.46 -4.42
CA THR A 26 13.96 -6.99 -4.28
C THR A 26 14.60 -6.54 -2.95
N ILE A 27 14.46 -7.30 -1.86
CA ILE A 27 15.12 -7.02 -0.57
C ILE A 27 16.63 -7.28 -0.65
N ALA A 28 17.05 -8.30 -1.41
CA ALA A 28 18.46 -8.69 -1.52
C ALA A 28 19.34 -7.71 -2.32
N ASN A 29 18.77 -6.89 -3.20
CA ASN A 29 19.52 -6.05 -4.16
C ASN A 29 19.38 -4.54 -3.96
N GLY A 30 18.85 -4.07 -2.83
CA GLY A 30 18.85 -2.62 -2.53
C GLY A 30 18.04 -1.78 -3.53
N CYS A 31 16.88 -2.30 -3.97
CA CYS A 31 16.13 -1.88 -5.17
C CYS A 31 16.10 -0.39 -5.55
N THR A 32 16.19 -0.15 -6.86
CA THR A 32 16.03 1.13 -7.55
C THR A 32 14.61 1.29 -8.14
N GLU A 33 14.33 2.49 -8.65
CA GLU A 33 13.04 3.02 -9.08
C GLU A 33 12.33 2.18 -10.18
N ALA A 34 13.07 1.50 -11.06
CA ALA A 34 12.49 0.68 -12.14
C ALA A 34 11.93 -0.68 -11.66
N GLU A 35 12.43 -1.19 -10.54
CA GLU A 35 12.12 -2.55 -10.07
C GLU A 35 10.83 -2.60 -9.23
N ALA A 36 10.55 -1.53 -8.47
CA ALA A 36 9.27 -1.36 -7.78
C ALA A 36 8.10 -1.25 -8.76
N LEU A 37 8.38 -0.72 -9.96
CA LEU A 37 7.44 -0.48 -11.04
C LEU A 37 7.06 -1.77 -11.76
N ALA A 38 8.04 -2.55 -12.23
CA ALA A 38 7.82 -3.86 -12.84
C ALA A 38 7.09 -4.84 -11.91
N ALA A 39 7.30 -4.71 -10.60
CA ALA A 39 6.71 -5.60 -9.62
C ALA A 39 5.29 -5.14 -9.19
N ALA A 40 4.96 -3.84 -9.25
CA ALA A 40 3.59 -3.34 -9.17
C ALA A 40 2.76 -3.75 -10.40
N GLU A 41 3.35 -3.70 -11.60
CA GLU A 41 2.74 -4.21 -12.83
C GLU A 41 2.44 -5.70 -12.73
N LYS A 42 3.41 -6.49 -12.23
CA LYS A 42 3.21 -7.93 -12.04
C LYS A 42 2.15 -8.23 -10.98
N ALA A 43 2.09 -7.46 -9.89
CA ALA A 43 1.04 -7.60 -8.88
C ALA A 43 -0.34 -7.28 -9.44
N MET A 44 -0.48 -6.23 -10.26
CA MET A 44 -1.74 -5.88 -10.93
C MET A 44 -2.14 -6.89 -12.02
N GLU A 45 -1.18 -7.45 -12.75
CA GLU A 45 -1.41 -8.55 -13.70
C GLU A 45 -1.89 -9.82 -12.97
N LEU A 46 -1.27 -10.15 -11.84
CA LEU A 46 -1.71 -11.26 -10.97
C LEU A 46 -3.09 -10.96 -10.37
N MET A 47 -3.40 -9.71 -10.00
CA MET A 47 -4.74 -9.29 -9.58
C MET A 47 -5.76 -9.56 -10.69
N GLN A 48 -5.54 -9.07 -11.91
CA GLN A 48 -6.52 -9.25 -13.00
C GLN A 48 -6.75 -10.72 -13.36
N ARG A 49 -5.69 -11.56 -13.34
CA ARG A 49 -5.82 -12.99 -13.65
C ARG A 49 -6.47 -13.81 -12.56
N TYR A 50 -6.29 -13.47 -11.29
CA TYR A 50 -6.67 -14.33 -10.17
C TYR A 50 -7.79 -13.76 -9.27
N CYS A 51 -8.02 -12.43 -9.26
CA CYS A 51 -9.14 -11.82 -8.55
C CYS A 51 -10.52 -12.17 -9.16
N LEU A 52 -10.55 -12.75 -10.37
CA LEU A 52 -11.78 -13.27 -10.99
C LEU A 52 -12.21 -14.64 -10.42
N ASN A 53 -11.32 -15.36 -9.72
CA ASN A 53 -11.57 -16.74 -9.28
C ASN A 53 -11.58 -16.90 -7.74
N SER A 54 -11.56 -15.79 -7.02
CA SER A 54 -11.33 -15.74 -5.57
C SER A 54 -12.58 -15.70 -4.70
N GLU A 55 -13.76 -15.38 -5.23
CA GLU A 55 -14.95 -15.13 -4.39
C GLU A 55 -15.34 -16.32 -3.48
N ASP A 56 -14.84 -17.52 -3.79
CA ASP A 56 -15.06 -18.77 -3.04
C ASP A 56 -14.07 -19.08 -1.90
N LEU A 57 -13.06 -18.23 -1.61
CA LEU A 57 -12.14 -18.50 -0.49
C LEU A 57 -12.54 -17.77 0.80
N ASP A 58 -12.34 -18.46 1.92
CA ASP A 58 -12.56 -17.92 3.26
C ASP A 58 -11.68 -16.69 3.53
N ARG A 59 -12.19 -15.78 4.36
CA ARG A 59 -11.50 -14.55 4.76
C ARG A 59 -10.18 -14.88 5.47
N GLU A 60 -9.18 -14.03 5.23
CA GLU A 60 -7.87 -14.13 5.87
C GLU A 60 -7.46 -12.82 6.53
N SER A 61 -6.62 -12.94 7.56
CA SER A 61 -5.99 -11.83 8.25
C SER A 61 -4.48 -11.90 8.16
N ALA A 62 -3.85 -10.88 7.58
CA ALA A 62 -2.41 -10.67 7.61
C ALA A 62 -2.01 -9.72 8.73
N ASN A 63 -1.10 -10.14 9.59
CA ASN A 63 -0.58 -9.35 10.69
C ASN A 63 0.80 -8.78 10.35
N LEU A 64 0.86 -7.50 10.01
CA LEU A 64 2.10 -6.82 9.70
C LEU A 64 2.58 -5.96 10.88
N GLY A 65 3.90 -5.85 11.01
CA GLY A 65 4.51 -4.94 11.96
C GLY A 65 4.17 -3.50 11.61
N ALA A 66 3.77 -2.68 12.59
CA ALA A 66 3.57 -1.27 12.34
C ALA A 66 4.89 -0.56 11.99
N TYR A 67 4.79 0.64 11.41
CA TYR A 67 5.96 1.46 11.06
C TYR A 67 6.86 1.74 12.26
N GLY A 68 6.29 1.83 13.46
CA GLY A 68 7.04 1.94 14.72
C GLY A 68 6.27 1.40 15.92
N LYS A 69 6.89 1.49 17.10
CA LYS A 69 6.31 0.98 18.37
C LYS A 69 5.03 1.69 18.81
N ARG A 70 4.77 2.89 18.28
CA ARG A 70 3.61 3.74 18.59
C ARG A 70 3.02 4.27 17.30
N ARG A 71 1.75 4.70 17.39
CA ARG A 71 1.04 5.29 16.26
C ARG A 71 1.78 6.52 15.74
N SER A 72 1.89 6.61 14.42
CA SER A 72 2.62 7.63 13.68
C SER A 72 1.76 8.20 12.55
N VAL A 73 2.25 9.26 11.90
CA VAL A 73 1.58 9.85 10.72
C VAL A 73 1.59 8.91 9.51
N VAL A 74 2.50 7.94 9.49
CA VAL A 74 2.61 6.93 8.43
C VAL A 74 1.42 5.96 8.46
N ASP A 75 0.81 5.73 9.62
CA ASP A 75 -0.24 4.72 9.75
C ASP A 75 -1.52 5.07 8.96
N GLY A 76 -1.73 6.34 8.61
CA GLY A 76 -2.81 6.76 7.73
C GLY A 76 -2.66 6.25 6.29
N LEU A 77 -1.44 5.97 5.84
CA LEU A 77 -1.16 5.44 4.50
C LEU A 77 -1.74 4.02 4.33
N TRP A 78 -1.74 3.22 5.40
CA TRP A 78 -2.17 1.81 5.33
C TRP A 78 -3.67 1.66 5.05
N GLN A 79 -4.48 2.66 5.42
CA GLN A 79 -5.90 2.72 5.07
C GLN A 79 -6.11 2.88 3.56
N GLU A 80 -5.29 3.69 2.89
CA GLU A 80 -5.36 3.83 1.43
C GLU A 80 -4.88 2.56 0.72
N VAL A 81 -3.85 1.89 1.25
CA VAL A 81 -3.42 0.57 0.72
C VAL A 81 -4.55 -0.45 0.81
N ALA A 82 -5.22 -0.53 1.97
CA ALA A 82 -6.35 -1.44 2.18
C ALA A 82 -7.47 -1.15 1.18
N LYS A 83 -7.83 0.12 1.01
CA LYS A 83 -8.85 0.57 0.06
C LYS A 83 -8.54 0.07 -1.35
N ILE A 84 -7.33 0.29 -1.85
CA ILE A 84 -6.97 -0.05 -3.23
C ILE A 84 -6.96 -1.56 -3.47
N CYS A 85 -6.58 -2.31 -2.44
CA CYS A 85 -6.55 -3.76 -2.46
C CYS A 85 -7.89 -4.38 -2.01
N ARG A 86 -9.01 -3.63 -1.94
CA ARG A 86 -10.33 -4.14 -1.52
C ARG A 86 -10.36 -4.80 -0.13
N CYS A 87 -9.39 -4.50 0.72
CA CYS A 87 -9.28 -5.01 2.08
C CYS A 87 -9.89 -4.04 3.10
N GLN A 88 -10.16 -4.55 4.30
CA GLN A 88 -10.32 -3.76 5.51
C GLN A 88 -9.00 -3.75 6.29
N THR A 89 -8.65 -2.63 6.94
CA THR A 89 -7.50 -2.58 7.84
C THR A 89 -7.87 -2.02 9.21
N TYR A 90 -7.15 -2.50 10.23
CA TYR A 90 -7.23 -2.00 11.59
C TYR A 90 -5.89 -2.16 12.29
N ALA A 91 -5.69 -1.41 13.38
CA ALA A 91 -4.48 -1.50 14.19
C ALA A 91 -4.79 -2.21 15.51
N VAL A 92 -3.91 -3.13 15.91
CA VAL A 92 -3.97 -3.81 17.21
C VAL A 92 -2.82 -3.33 18.07
N SER A 93 -3.11 -2.97 19.31
CA SER A 93 -2.12 -2.56 20.31
C SER A 93 -2.12 -3.55 21.47
N ASN A 94 -1.63 -4.77 21.22
CA ASN A 94 -1.40 -5.78 22.25
C ASN A 94 0.07 -6.23 22.15
N ASN A 95 0.90 -5.80 23.09
CA ASN A 95 2.36 -5.98 23.06
C ASN A 95 3.05 -5.38 21.83
N GLY A 96 2.67 -4.14 21.50
CA GLY A 96 3.18 -3.38 20.35
C GLY A 96 2.08 -3.07 19.34
N LEU A 97 2.34 -2.06 18.50
CA LEU A 97 1.42 -1.70 17.43
C LEU A 97 1.62 -2.64 16.24
N ARG A 98 0.53 -3.23 15.77
CA ARG A 98 0.47 -4.05 14.54
C ARG A 98 -0.62 -3.53 13.64
N ILE A 99 -0.40 -3.63 12.33
CA ILE A 99 -1.39 -3.30 11.31
C ILE A 99 -1.90 -4.61 10.75
N VAL A 100 -3.21 -4.78 10.71
CA VAL A 100 -3.86 -5.99 10.23
C VAL A 100 -4.61 -5.65 8.95
N TYR A 101 -4.41 -6.43 7.90
CA TYR A 101 -5.27 -6.45 6.73
C TYR A 101 -6.21 -7.65 6.83
N TYR A 102 -7.49 -7.43 6.58
CA TYR A 102 -8.54 -8.44 6.61
C TYR A 102 -9.33 -8.37 5.31
N GLY A 103 -9.49 -9.50 4.64
CA GLY A 103 -10.17 -9.55 3.35
C GLY A 103 -10.03 -10.89 2.67
N HIS A 104 -10.21 -10.89 1.37
CA HIS A 104 -9.95 -12.08 0.57
C HIS A 104 -8.43 -12.38 0.54
N PRO A 105 -7.99 -13.65 0.66
CA PRO A 105 -6.59 -14.03 0.70
C PRO A 105 -5.67 -13.42 -0.38
N ALA A 106 -6.16 -13.27 -1.62
CA ALA A 106 -5.42 -12.65 -2.72
C ALA A 106 -5.21 -11.15 -2.49
N ASP A 107 -6.30 -10.44 -2.19
CA ASP A 107 -6.33 -9.02 -1.86
C ASP A 107 -5.38 -8.69 -0.68
N VAL A 108 -5.42 -9.53 0.35
CA VAL A 108 -4.54 -9.43 1.52
C VAL A 108 -3.08 -9.60 1.13
N ALA A 109 -2.73 -10.60 0.32
CA ALA A 109 -1.35 -10.83 -0.11
C ALA A 109 -0.78 -9.64 -0.92
N ILE A 110 -1.61 -8.99 -1.72
CA ILE A 110 -1.20 -7.80 -2.47
C ILE A 110 -1.10 -6.57 -1.56
N ALA A 111 -1.98 -6.45 -0.56
CA ALA A 111 -1.87 -5.40 0.45
C ALA A 111 -0.57 -5.53 1.26
N GLU A 112 -0.17 -6.75 1.66
CA GLU A 112 1.12 -7.02 2.31
C GLU A 112 2.29 -6.58 1.44
N TYR A 113 2.25 -6.94 0.17
CA TYR A 113 3.28 -6.58 -0.81
C TYR A 113 3.46 -5.06 -0.95
N ILE A 114 2.37 -4.33 -1.19
CA ILE A 114 2.39 -2.87 -1.33
C ILE A 114 2.81 -2.21 -0.02
N HIS A 115 2.36 -2.74 1.12
CA HIS A 115 2.76 -2.26 2.44
C HIS A 115 4.28 -2.29 2.62
N ASP A 116 4.93 -3.41 2.30
CA ASP A 116 6.36 -3.58 2.47
C ASP A 116 7.18 -2.62 1.59
N ILE A 117 6.79 -2.46 0.32
CA ILE A 117 7.45 -1.51 -0.59
C ILE A 117 7.38 -0.09 -0.03
N LEU A 118 6.18 0.37 0.33
CA LEU A 118 5.97 1.72 0.83
C LEU A 118 6.70 1.93 2.16
N ARG A 119 6.70 0.92 3.03
CA ARG A 119 7.42 0.95 4.30
C ARG A 119 8.93 1.11 4.09
N VAL A 120 9.53 0.34 3.18
CA VAL A 120 10.95 0.46 2.83
C VAL A 120 11.26 1.83 2.25
N ALA A 121 10.43 2.32 1.31
CA ALA A 121 10.60 3.63 0.69
C ALA A 121 10.57 4.76 1.74
N ILE A 122 9.62 4.73 2.68
CA ILE A 122 9.51 5.72 3.75
C ILE A 122 10.69 5.61 4.72
N HIS A 123 11.18 4.41 5.04
CA HIS A 123 12.37 4.25 5.88
C HIS A 123 13.62 4.86 5.24
N ARG A 124 13.86 4.57 3.95
CA ARG A 124 14.99 5.13 3.19
C ARG A 124 14.90 6.65 3.09
N ALA A 125 13.76 7.17 2.64
CA ALA A 125 13.55 8.62 2.55
C ALA A 125 13.68 9.33 3.91
N SER A 126 13.23 8.68 5.00
CA SER A 126 13.43 9.20 6.36
C SER A 126 14.90 9.16 6.79
N ALA A 127 15.70 8.21 6.31
CA ALA A 127 17.15 8.18 6.53
C ALA A 127 17.82 9.33 5.78
N ASP A 128 17.55 9.47 4.48
CA ASP A 128 18.09 10.55 3.64
C ASP A 128 17.72 11.93 4.20
N PHE A 129 16.48 12.11 4.67
CA PHE A 129 16.05 13.38 5.25
C PHE A 129 16.86 13.77 6.48
N ARG A 130 17.36 12.80 7.27
CA ARG A 130 18.20 13.12 8.44
C ARG A 130 19.52 13.77 8.04
N GLU A 131 20.02 13.49 6.85
CA GLU A 131 21.27 14.07 6.34
C GLU A 131 21.07 15.46 5.71
N THR A 132 19.84 15.94 5.58
CA THR A 132 19.55 17.25 4.96
C THR A 132 19.87 18.42 5.90
N PRO A 133 20.27 19.60 5.36
CA PRO A 133 20.42 20.83 6.14
C PRO A 133 19.15 21.23 6.89
N GLU A 134 17.97 20.97 6.31
CA GLU A 134 16.66 21.26 6.91
C GLU A 134 16.44 20.50 8.24
N TYR A 135 16.93 19.27 8.32
CA TYR A 135 16.93 18.49 9.55
C TYR A 135 18.08 18.87 10.48
N GLN A 136 19.30 18.98 9.95
CA GLN A 136 20.53 19.17 10.72
C GLN A 136 20.60 20.54 11.43
N LYS A 137 20.01 21.59 10.85
CA LYS A 137 19.95 22.92 11.49
C LYS A 137 19.19 22.93 12.84
N ARG A 138 18.43 21.88 13.15
CA ARG A 138 17.58 21.79 14.34
C ARG A 138 18.36 21.18 15.50
N ARG A 139 18.51 21.92 16.60
CA ARG A 139 19.30 21.49 17.78
C ARG A 139 18.54 20.60 18.76
N LYS A 140 17.27 20.89 19.03
CA LYS A 140 16.47 20.20 20.05
C LYS A 140 15.84 18.92 19.50
N ARG A 141 15.82 17.84 20.29
CA ARG A 141 15.15 16.56 19.92
C ARG A 141 13.68 16.76 19.55
N ALA A 142 12.96 17.61 20.27
CA ALA A 142 11.55 17.89 19.99
C ALA A 142 11.34 18.51 18.60
N THR A 143 12.21 19.44 18.19
CA THR A 143 12.10 20.09 16.88
C THR A 143 12.57 19.17 15.74
N ARG A 144 13.58 18.32 15.98
CA ARG A 144 13.96 17.24 15.03
C ARG A 144 12.81 16.26 14.80
N ASN A 145 12.15 15.80 15.87
CA ASN A 145 11.00 14.89 15.78
C ASN A 145 9.83 15.55 15.05
N ALA A 146 9.56 16.83 15.31
CA ALA A 146 8.52 17.58 14.61
C ALA A 146 8.83 17.75 13.11
N ALA A 147 10.09 18.01 12.75
CA ALA A 147 10.52 18.06 11.35
C ALA A 147 10.36 16.70 10.65
N MET A 148 10.82 15.61 11.26
CA MET A 148 10.63 14.25 10.73
C MET A 148 9.15 13.93 10.56
N LYS A 149 8.31 14.30 11.53
CA LYS A 149 6.86 14.12 11.43
C LYS A 149 6.26 14.92 10.29
N ALA A 150 6.71 16.16 10.07
CA ALA A 150 6.25 17.01 8.97
C ALA A 150 6.64 16.42 7.60
N PHE A 151 7.89 15.97 7.48
CA PHE A 151 8.41 15.26 6.32
C PHE A 151 7.58 14.01 6.01
N GLN A 152 7.43 13.10 6.98
CA GLN A 152 6.68 11.85 6.80
C GLN A 152 5.21 12.11 6.48
N SER A 153 4.59 13.11 7.11
CA SER A 153 3.21 13.52 6.84
C SER A 153 3.01 13.94 5.39
N ALA A 154 3.90 14.78 4.86
CA ALA A 154 3.81 15.25 3.48
C ALA A 154 4.15 14.15 2.47
N MET A 155 5.16 13.32 2.76
CA MET A 155 5.49 12.16 1.95
C MET A 155 4.31 11.19 1.86
N CYS A 156 3.71 10.82 3.00
CA CYS A 156 2.55 9.93 3.02
C CYS A 156 1.36 10.55 2.28
N GLY A 157 1.07 11.84 2.49
CA GLY A 157 0.02 12.55 1.74
C GLY A 157 0.23 12.49 0.23
N ARG A 158 1.47 12.62 -0.23
CA ARG A 158 1.81 12.50 -1.65
C ARG A 158 1.61 11.07 -2.17
N LEU A 159 2.08 10.06 -1.44
CA LEU A 159 1.89 8.65 -1.79
C LEU A 159 0.40 8.28 -1.85
N GLN A 160 -0.39 8.72 -0.86
CA GLN A 160 -1.85 8.55 -0.83
C GLN A 160 -2.52 9.14 -2.07
N ALA A 161 -2.15 10.38 -2.46
CA ALA A 161 -2.71 11.00 -3.65
C ALA A 161 -2.40 10.22 -4.94
N ARG A 162 -1.20 9.65 -5.06
CA ARG A 162 -0.79 8.83 -6.22
C ARG A 162 -1.54 7.51 -6.27
N LEU A 163 -1.57 6.81 -5.13
CA LEU A 163 -2.32 5.58 -4.94
C LEU A 163 -3.80 5.78 -5.28
N ASN A 164 -4.41 6.86 -4.79
CA ASN A 164 -5.80 7.21 -5.10
C ASN A 164 -6.01 7.51 -6.60
N LYS A 165 -5.05 8.16 -7.26
CA LYS A 165 -5.07 8.36 -8.71
C LYS A 165 -5.06 7.04 -9.48
N LEU A 166 -4.24 6.06 -9.07
CA LEU A 166 -4.24 4.72 -9.68
C LEU A 166 -5.61 4.03 -9.55
N TRP A 167 -6.20 4.13 -8.37
CA TRP A 167 -7.52 3.59 -8.07
C TRP A 167 -8.59 4.19 -8.99
N TRP A 168 -8.60 5.52 -9.15
CA TRP A 168 -9.53 6.19 -10.06
C TRP A 168 -9.29 5.81 -11.52
N ASN A 169 -8.03 5.70 -11.96
CA ASN A 169 -7.71 5.29 -13.32
C ASN A 169 -8.22 3.87 -13.61
N ARG A 170 -8.08 2.93 -12.66
CA ARG A 170 -8.61 1.57 -12.76
C ARG A 170 -10.12 1.56 -12.96
N HIS A 171 -10.85 2.30 -12.15
CA HIS A 171 -12.32 2.39 -12.23
C HIS A 171 -12.78 3.10 -13.50
N ARG A 172 -12.14 4.19 -13.91
CA ARG A 172 -12.52 4.89 -15.16
C ARG A 172 -12.30 4.05 -16.42
N ALA A 173 -11.41 3.05 -16.36
CA ALA A 173 -11.16 2.13 -17.46
C ALA A 173 -12.21 1.01 -17.58
N THR A 174 -13.04 0.77 -16.56
CA THR A 174 -14.13 -0.21 -16.62
C THR A 174 -15.39 0.42 -17.19
N PRO A 175 -16.08 -0.24 -18.14
CA PRO A 175 -17.48 0.06 -18.44
C PRO A 175 -18.29 0.03 -17.14
N ASP A 176 -19.18 0.99 -16.94
CA ASP A 176 -20.00 1.14 -15.72
C ASP A 176 -19.20 1.32 -14.41
N TYR A 177 -18.18 2.19 -14.45
CA TYR A 177 -17.33 2.51 -13.28
C TYR A 177 -18.11 2.87 -12.00
N ALA A 178 -19.31 3.46 -12.11
CA ALA A 178 -20.14 3.80 -10.96
C ALA A 178 -20.60 2.54 -10.19
N GLU A 179 -20.97 1.49 -10.92
CA GLU A 179 -21.34 0.19 -10.34
C GLU A 179 -20.12 -0.50 -9.74
N SER A 180 -18.97 -0.48 -10.44
CA SER A 180 -17.72 -1.03 -9.93
C SER A 180 -17.30 -0.40 -8.58
N ILE A 181 -17.45 0.92 -8.45
CA ILE A 181 -17.19 1.63 -7.19
C ILE A 181 -18.20 1.23 -6.10
N ALA A 182 -19.48 1.12 -6.46
CA ALA A 182 -20.53 0.71 -5.52
C ALA A 182 -20.27 -0.70 -4.97
N ASP A 183 -19.88 -1.65 -5.83
CA ASP A 183 -19.53 -3.01 -5.46
C ASP A 183 -18.30 -3.08 -4.56
N GLU A 184 -17.26 -2.29 -4.86
CA GLU A 184 -16.07 -2.22 -4.01
C GLU A 184 -16.43 -1.66 -2.62
N ASN A 185 -17.26 -0.63 -2.55
CA ASN A 185 -17.72 -0.05 -1.30
C ASN A 185 -18.60 -1.04 -0.51
N LYS A 186 -19.52 -1.75 -1.18
CA LYS A 186 -20.35 -2.79 -0.58
C LYS A 186 -19.50 -3.91 -0.01
N HIS A 187 -18.49 -4.37 -0.76
CA HIS A 187 -17.55 -5.39 -0.31
C HIS A 187 -16.81 -4.97 0.96
N ARG A 188 -16.24 -3.76 1.01
CA ARG A 188 -15.55 -3.27 2.22
C ARG A 188 -16.51 -3.11 3.41
N ASN A 189 -17.73 -2.66 3.18
CA ASN A 189 -18.74 -2.57 4.24
C ASN A 189 -19.11 -3.95 4.82
N LEU A 190 -19.18 -4.98 3.99
CA LEU A 190 -19.38 -6.36 4.44
C LEU A 190 -18.19 -6.82 5.31
N LEU A 191 -16.96 -6.61 4.86
CA LEU A 191 -15.76 -6.93 5.66
C LEU A 191 -15.76 -6.21 7.02
N PHE A 192 -16.13 -4.93 7.03
CA PHE A 192 -16.20 -4.15 8.26
C PHE A 192 -17.32 -4.63 9.20
N SER A 193 -18.48 -5.04 8.66
CA SER A 193 -19.56 -5.63 9.44
C SER A 193 -19.16 -6.96 10.07
N GLU A 194 -18.54 -7.86 9.28
CA GLU A 194 -18.01 -9.14 9.77
C GLU A 194 -17.01 -8.94 10.92
N LEU A 195 -16.12 -7.95 10.79
CA LEU A 195 -15.16 -7.62 11.84
C LEU A 195 -15.84 -7.02 13.07
N SER A 196 -16.77 -6.08 12.88
CA SER A 196 -17.47 -5.40 13.98
C SER A 196 -18.33 -6.36 14.81
N ALA A 197 -18.79 -7.46 14.21
CA ALA A 197 -19.45 -8.54 14.93
C ALA A 197 -18.50 -9.33 15.85
N LYS A 198 -17.19 -9.38 15.51
CA LYS A 198 -16.16 -10.14 16.24
C LYS A 198 -15.37 -9.29 17.24
N MET A 199 -15.26 -7.99 17.01
CA MET A 199 -14.42 -7.10 17.82
C MET A 199 -14.98 -5.69 17.93
N LYS A 200 -14.61 -5.01 19.02
CA LYS A 200 -14.95 -3.60 19.25
C LYS A 200 -13.83 -2.70 18.74
N PHE A 201 -14.18 -1.77 17.86
CA PHE A 201 -13.25 -0.75 17.37
C PHE A 201 -13.31 0.52 18.22
N VAL A 202 -12.15 1.15 18.40
CA VAL A 202 -12.02 2.43 19.08
C VAL A 202 -11.43 3.44 18.11
N THR A 203 -12.04 4.63 18.03
CA THR A 203 -11.51 5.73 17.23
C THR A 203 -10.31 6.35 17.94
N PRO A 204 -9.11 6.32 17.34
CA PRO A 204 -7.93 6.90 17.99
C PRO A 204 -7.97 8.43 17.93
N LYS A 205 -7.44 9.10 18.95
CA LYS A 205 -7.29 10.57 18.97
C LYS A 205 -6.49 11.06 17.76
N SER A 206 -6.87 12.18 17.16
CA SER A 206 -6.13 12.80 16.07
C SER A 206 -4.68 13.13 16.49
N LEU A 207 -3.73 12.86 15.59
CA LEU A 207 -2.33 13.19 15.85
C LEU A 207 -2.11 14.69 15.68
N LYS A 208 -1.50 15.35 16.67
CA LYS A 208 -1.08 16.76 16.54
C LYS A 208 -0.06 16.91 15.43
N LEU A 209 -0.39 17.61 14.35
CA LEU A 209 0.54 17.88 13.28
C LEU A 209 1.52 19.01 13.67
N PRO A 210 2.75 19.00 13.13
CA PRO A 210 3.68 20.11 13.29
C PRO A 210 3.09 21.43 12.76
N ASP A 211 3.61 22.57 13.21
CA ASP A 211 3.21 23.91 12.76
C ASP A 211 3.88 24.29 11.41
N ARG A 212 3.64 25.52 10.92
CA ARG A 212 4.11 25.99 9.59
C ARG A 212 5.63 26.19 9.48
N ARG A 213 6.37 26.40 10.57
CA ARG A 213 7.86 26.51 10.52
C ARG A 213 8.58 25.20 10.14
N PHE A 214 7.83 24.12 9.91
CA PHE A 214 8.32 22.88 9.32
C PHE A 214 7.90 22.70 7.85
N ASP A 215 7.45 23.76 7.17
CA ASP A 215 7.05 23.71 5.75
C ASP A 215 8.21 23.28 4.83
N GLY A 216 9.46 23.66 5.14
CA GLY A 216 10.63 23.12 4.42
C GLY A 216 10.71 21.59 4.49
N ALA A 217 10.54 21.03 5.68
CA ALA A 217 10.49 19.58 5.86
C ALA A 217 9.29 18.93 5.13
N ARG A 218 8.13 19.61 5.09
CA ARG A 218 6.98 19.13 4.30
C ARG A 218 7.29 19.10 2.82
N TYR A 219 7.93 20.15 2.30
CA TYR A 219 8.31 20.25 0.89
C TYR A 219 9.28 19.12 0.51
N ASP A 220 10.31 18.88 1.31
CA ASP A 220 11.24 17.77 1.12
C ASP A 220 10.52 16.41 1.17
N GLY A 221 9.57 16.25 2.10
CA GLY A 221 8.73 15.07 2.21
C GLY A 221 7.87 14.82 0.99
N PHE A 222 7.21 15.87 0.48
CA PHE A 222 6.42 15.80 -0.74
C PHE A 222 7.28 15.35 -1.93
N ARG A 223 8.46 15.97 -2.13
CA ARG A 223 9.41 15.58 -3.19
C ARG A 223 9.96 14.17 -3.01
N ALA A 224 10.17 13.72 -1.78
CA ALA A 224 10.54 12.33 -1.52
C ALA A 224 9.41 11.38 -1.94
N GLY A 225 8.16 11.74 -1.68
CA GLY A 225 6.99 10.99 -2.14
C GLY A 225 6.82 10.96 -3.67
N ASP A 226 7.27 12.00 -4.38
CA ASP A 226 7.34 12.01 -5.85
C ASP A 226 8.34 10.99 -6.41
N ARG A 227 9.52 10.91 -5.79
CA ARG A 227 10.61 10.01 -6.20
C ARG A 227 10.36 8.53 -5.91
N VAL A 228 9.31 8.20 -5.16
CA VAL A 228 8.92 6.79 -5.01
C VAL A 228 8.33 6.32 -6.33
N SER A 229 8.88 5.28 -6.94
CA SER A 229 8.23 4.70 -8.11
C SER A 229 6.90 4.07 -7.75
N ILE A 230 5.82 4.69 -8.22
CA ILE A 230 4.45 4.20 -8.17
C ILE A 230 3.88 4.55 -9.55
N GLU A 231 4.27 3.82 -10.59
CA GLU A 231 3.62 3.97 -11.90
C GLU A 231 2.52 2.93 -12.11
N PRO A 232 1.39 3.33 -12.71
CA PRO A 232 0.42 2.41 -13.28
C PRO A 232 0.98 1.83 -14.57
N GLY A 233 1.30 0.55 -14.60
CA GLY A 233 1.20 -0.19 -15.86
C GLY A 233 -0.27 -0.32 -16.25
N MET A 234 -0.84 0.71 -16.88
CA MET A 234 -2.09 0.68 -17.66
C MET A 234 -2.18 1.93 -18.54
N THR A 235 -1.35 1.99 -19.59
CA THR A 235 -1.86 2.33 -20.92
C THR A 235 -1.39 1.19 -21.81
N GLY A 236 -2.32 0.48 -22.44
CA GLY A 236 -1.98 -0.55 -23.40
C GLY A 236 -1.01 0.05 -24.42
N SER A 237 0.25 -0.37 -24.38
CA SER A 237 1.09 -0.23 -25.54
C SER A 237 0.45 -1.16 -26.57
N GLU A 238 -0.23 -0.56 -27.55
CA GLU A 238 -0.31 -1.17 -28.87
C GLU A 238 1.06 -1.79 -29.14
N LYS A 239 1.07 -3.12 -29.24
CA LYS A 239 2.10 -3.77 -30.02
C LYS A 239 2.02 -3.12 -31.40
N LYS A 240 2.88 -2.13 -31.67
CA LYS A 240 3.43 -2.00 -33.01
C LYS A 240 4.18 -3.30 -33.24
N LEU A 241 3.46 -4.28 -33.78
CA LEU A 241 4.06 -5.30 -34.62
C LEU A 241 4.84 -4.52 -35.67
N ALA A 242 6.14 -4.39 -35.48
CA ALA A 242 7.04 -4.24 -36.59
C ALA A 242 6.97 -5.57 -37.36
N LEU A 243 6.02 -5.63 -38.29
CA LEU A 243 6.07 -6.57 -39.41
C LEU A 243 7.15 -6.03 -40.33
N THR A 244 8.39 -6.44 -40.09
CA THR A 244 9.38 -6.54 -41.15
C THR A 244 9.03 -7.78 -41.98
N PHE A 245 8.45 -7.56 -43.15
CA PHE A 245 8.44 -8.52 -44.24
C PHE A 245 8.97 -7.81 -45.48
N GLY A 246 10.01 -8.40 -46.10
CA GLY A 246 10.47 -8.11 -47.45
C GLY A 246 11.31 -6.85 -47.59
#